data_AF-A0A3N6H6F6-F1
#
_entry.id   AF-A0A3N6H6F6-F1
#
_cell.length_a   1.000
_cell.length_b   1.000
_cell.length_c   1.000
_cell.angle_alpha   90.00
_cell.angle_beta   90.00
_cell.angle_gamma   90.00
#
_symmetry.space_group_name_H-M   'P 1'
#
loop_
_entity.id
_entity.type
_entity.pdbx_description
1 polymer ?
#
loop_
_entity_poly.entity_id
_entity_poly.type
_entity_poly.pdbx_seq_one_letter_code
_entity_poly.pdbx_strand_id
1 'polypeptide(L)' 'MSDQQTPQEIGTRALAKALEYADKADRLANATFSSVKQNADHIAIYGGLATVYADVAKAAAAFTTDNV' A
#
# COMPACT_ATOMS: atom_id res chain seq x y z
N MET A 1 5.59 13.52 -25.43
CA MET A 1 5.92 12.19 -24.90
C MET A 1 4.90 11.91 -23.82
N SER A 2 4.03 10.92 -24.00
CA SER A 2 3.03 10.60 -22.99
C SER A 2 3.73 9.83 -21.88
N ASP A 3 3.94 10.44 -20.70
CA ASP A 3 4.41 9.78 -19.47
C ASP A 3 3.34 8.82 -18.91
N GLN A 4 2.68 8.07 -19.77
CA GLN A 4 1.56 7.23 -19.41
C GLN A 4 2.12 5.86 -18.99
N GLN A 5 2.24 5.68 -17.68
CA GLN A 5 2.64 4.41 -17.10
C GLN A 5 1.67 3.31 -17.50
N THR A 6 2.20 2.14 -17.82
CA THR A 6 1.39 0.95 -18.10
C THR A 6 0.67 0.48 -16.85
N PRO A 7 -0.49 -0.19 -16.97
CA PRO A 7 -1.16 -0.79 -15.82
C PRO A 7 -0.24 -1.73 -15.00
N GLN A 8 0.67 -2.45 -15.66
CA GLN A 8 1.69 -3.29 -15.02
C GLN A 8 2.63 -2.47 -14.11
N GLU A 9 3.12 -1.33 -14.60
CA GLU A 9 4.01 -0.44 -13.84
C GLU A 9 3.27 0.24 -12.68
N ILE A 10 2.01 0.63 -12.89
CA ILE A 10 1.14 1.19 -11.85
C ILE A 10 0.91 0.14 -10.76
N GLY A 11 0.56 -1.08 -11.15
CA GLY A 11 0.30 -2.17 -10.21
C GLY A 11 1.54 -2.54 -9.39
N THR A 12 2.70 -2.62 -10.02
CA THR A 12 3.97 -2.94 -9.34
C THR A 12 4.36 -1.85 -8.34
N ARG A 13 4.23 -0.56 -8.72
CA ARG A 13 4.51 0.57 -7.83
C ARG A 13 3.52 0.63 -6.67
N ALA A 14 2.24 0.41 -6.94
CA ALA A 14 1.20 0.39 -5.92
C ALA A 14 1.43 -0.75 -4.93
N LEU A 15 1.78 -1.95 -5.39
CA LEU A 15 2.13 -3.07 -4.53
C LEU A 15 3.33 -2.76 -3.63
N ALA A 16 4.40 -2.18 -4.19
CA ALA A 16 5.57 -1.78 -3.41
C ALA A 16 5.20 -0.76 -2.31
N LYS A 17 4.32 0.20 -2.61
CA LYS A 17 3.81 1.17 -1.63
C LYS A 17 2.93 0.51 -0.57
N ALA A 18 2.07 -0.43 -0.96
CA ALA A 18 1.24 -1.17 -0.02
C ALA A 18 2.09 -1.88 1.04
N LEU A 19 3.16 -2.55 0.60
CA LEU A 19 4.11 -3.23 1.48
C LEU A 19 4.88 -2.25 2.36
N GLU A 20 5.32 -1.11 1.82
CA GLU A 20 6.02 -0.07 2.59
C GLU A 20 5.16 0.46 3.75
N TYR A 21 3.88 0.74 3.50
CA TYR A 21 2.97 1.21 4.55
C TYR A 21 2.58 0.10 5.53
N ALA A 22 2.44 -1.14 5.06
CA ALA A 22 2.19 -2.29 5.93
C ALA A 22 3.37 -2.51 6.90
N ASP A 23 4.62 -2.45 6.41
CA ASP A 23 5.83 -2.56 7.25
C ASP A 23 5.93 -1.40 8.26
N LYS A 24 5.57 -0.17 7.87
CA LYS A 24 5.52 0.96 8.80
C LYS A 24 4.46 0.78 9.89
N ALA A 25 3.27 0.30 9.54
CA ALA A 25 2.22 0.00 10.51
C ALA A 25 2.67 -1.10 11.49
N ASP A 26 3.29 -2.16 10.96
CA ASP A 26 3.78 -3.29 11.75
C ASP A 26 4.89 -2.89 12.74
N ARG A 27 5.85 -2.07 12.30
CA ARG A 27 6.90 -1.54 13.19
C ARG A 27 6.34 -0.69 14.33
N LEU A 28 5.32 0.11 14.05
CA LEU A 28 4.66 0.92 15.08
C LEU A 28 3.80 0.08 16.02
N ALA A 29 3.19 -1.00 15.52
CA ALA A 29 2.41 -1.95 16.31
C ALA A 29 3.30 -2.86 17.19
N ASN A 30 4.52 -3.17 16.74
CA ASN A 30 5.52 -3.93 17.49
C ASN A 30 6.33 -3.08 18.48
N ALA A 31 6.03 -1.78 18.61
CA ALA A 31 6.62 -0.94 19.64
C ALA A 31 6.14 -1.33 21.06
N THR A 32 6.77 -0.80 22.10
CA THR A 32 6.32 -1.03 23.49
C THR A 32 4.87 -0.54 23.72
N PHE A 33 4.14 -1.14 24.67
CA PHE A 33 2.70 -0.88 24.89
C PHE A 33 2.34 0.61 25.01
N SER A 34 3.16 1.42 25.70
CA SER A 34 2.96 2.87 25.80
C SER A 34 3.06 3.57 24.44
N SER A 35 4.01 3.13 23.62
CA SER A 35 4.26 3.64 22.28
C SER A 35 3.18 3.20 21.29
N VAL A 36 2.68 1.96 21.38
CA VAL A 36 1.56 1.50 20.55
C VAL A 36 0.32 2.36 20.75
N LYS A 37 0.00 2.70 22.00
CA LYS A 37 -1.16 3.55 22.31
C LYS A 37 -0.98 4.98 21.77
N GLN A 38 0.26 5.49 21.76
CA GLN A 38 0.60 6.79 21.17
C GLN A 38 0.65 6.74 19.64
N ASN A 39 0.96 5.58 19.06
CA ASN A 39 1.08 5.34 17.63
C ASN A 39 -0.23 4.89 16.98
N ALA A 40 -1.32 4.72 17.74
CA ALA A 40 -2.57 4.14 17.27
C ALA A 40 -3.09 4.85 16.00
N ASP A 41 -3.05 6.17 15.97
CA ASP A 41 -3.46 6.97 14.81
C ASP A 41 -2.56 6.71 13.60
N HIS A 42 -1.25 6.61 13.80
CA HIS A 42 -0.30 6.34 12.72
C HIS A 42 -0.42 4.89 12.19
N ILE A 43 -0.68 3.92 13.08
CA ILE A 43 -0.97 2.53 12.70
C ILE A 43 -2.23 2.48 11.83
N ALA A 44 -3.28 3.19 12.22
CA ALA A 44 -4.52 3.26 11.44
C ALA A 44 -4.30 3.93 10.07
N ILE A 45 -3.56 5.05 10.02
CA ILE A 45 -3.23 5.75 8.77
C ILE A 45 -2.42 4.85 7.83
N TYR A 46 -1.33 4.23 8.33
CA TYR A 46 -0.49 3.39 7.51
C TYR A 46 -1.19 2.09 7.09
N GLY A 47 -2.00 1.48 7.95
CA GLY A 47 -2.83 0.33 7.57
C GLY A 47 -3.86 0.70 6.50
N GLY A 48 -4.49 1.88 6.61
CA GLY A 48 -5.41 2.41 5.60
C GLY A 48 -4.73 2.66 4.26
N LEU A 49 -3.55 3.30 4.25
CA LEU A 49 -2.77 3.53 3.04
C LEU A 49 -2.33 2.20 2.40
N ALA A 50 -1.88 1.24 3.20
CA ALA A 50 -1.52 -0.09 2.71
C ALA A 50 -2.69 -0.75 1.97
N THR A 51 -3.90 -0.65 2.54
CA THR A 51 -5.12 -1.19 1.93
C THR A 51 -5.44 -0.49 0.60
N VAL A 52 -5.43 0.85 0.57
CA VAL A 52 -5.69 1.62 -0.66
C VAL A 52 -4.71 1.26 -1.78
N TYR A 53 -3.42 1.18 -1.47
CA TYR A 53 -2.41 0.82 -2.46
C TYR A 53 -2.53 -0.64 -2.92
N ALA A 54 -2.96 -1.56 -2.04
CA ALA A 54 -3.25 -2.95 -2.43
C ALA A 54 -4.46 -3.02 -3.38
N ASP A 55 -5.51 -2.22 -3.15
CA ASP A 55 -6.67 -2.13 -4.03
C ASP A 55 -6.29 -1.55 -5.40
N VAL A 56 -5.43 -0.53 -5.44
CA VAL A 56 -4.89 0.01 -6.70
C VAL A 56 -4.08 -1.05 -7.45
N ALA A 57 -3.24 -1.83 -6.75
CA ALA A 57 -2.48 -2.91 -7.37
C ALA A 57 -3.39 -4.01 -7.94
N LYS A 58 -4.45 -4.38 -7.22
CA LYS A 58 -5.46 -5.33 -7.69
C LYS A 58 -6.22 -4.81 -8.91
N ALA A 59 -6.66 -3.56 -8.89
CA ALA A 59 -7.34 -2.95 -10.02
C ALA A 59 -6.44 -2.89 -11.25
N ALA A 60 -5.18 -2.50 -11.07
CA ALA A 60 -4.19 -2.48 -12.14
C ALA A 60 -3.99 -3.87 -12.76
N ALA A 61 -3.91 -4.93 -11.94
CA ALA A 61 -3.82 -6.30 -12.42
C ALA A 61 -5.07 -6.74 -13.22
N ALA A 62 -6.27 -6.30 -12.83
CA ALA A 62 -7.49 -6.57 -13.59
C ALA A 62 -7.40 -6.02 -15.03
N PHE A 63 -6.92 -4.78 -15.19
CA PHE A 63 -6.71 -4.18 -16.52
C PHE A 63 -5.63 -4.88 -17.36
N THR A 64 -4.66 -5.55 -16.73
CA THR A 64 -3.68 -6.37 -17.46
C THR A 64 -4.26 -7.70 -17.94
N THR A 65 -5.34 -8.17 -17.32
CA THR A 65 -5.97 -9.47 -17.62
C THR A 65 -7.08 -9.34 -18.68
N ASP A 66 -7.75 -8.18 -18.77
CA ASP A 66 -8.81 -7.89 -19.76
C ASP A 66 -8.29 -7.58 -21.19
N ASN A 67 -6.98 -7.52 -21.40
CA ASN A 67 -6.36 -7.23 -22.70
C ASN A 67 -5.88 -8.49 -23.46
N VAL A 68 -6.40 -9.68 -23.12
CA VAL A 68 -6.05 -10.97 -23.78
C VAL A 68 -7.27 -11.59 -24.45
#